data_AF-A0A971EI36-F1
#
_entry.id   AF-A0A971EI36-F1
#
_cell.length_a   1.000
_cell.length_b   1.000
_cell.length_c   1.000
_cell.angle_alpha   90.00
_cell.angle_beta   90.00
_cell.angle_gamma   90.00
#
_symmetry.space_group_name_H-M   'P 1'
#
loop_
_entity.id
_entity.type
_entity.pdbx_description
1 polymer ?
#
loop_
_entity_poly.entity_id
_entity_poly.type
_entity_poly.pdbx_seq_one_letter_code
_entity_poly.pdbx_strand_id
1 'polypeptide(L)'
;MSKRKLSNDDALALVLSGLKGEIPVSDLCRKYGVSAATYYKYKLCDQFIPAGTQGLQNHGKTNQIKALELRISELEKALGRKTLEVEVLKQQKILLPESGDCRPPALRRAGPRVEEKRH
;
A
#
# COMPACT_ATOMS: atom_id res chain seq x y z
N MET A 1 45.50 11.70 3.71
CA MET A 1 44.71 12.54 2.77
C MET A 1 43.24 12.20 2.94
N SER A 2 42.43 13.12 3.47
CA SER A 2 40.98 12.91 3.65
C SER A 2 40.31 12.76 2.28
N LYS A 3 39.62 11.65 2.03
CA LYS A 3 38.83 11.44 0.81
C LYS A 3 37.69 12.45 0.82
N ARG A 4 37.75 13.45 -0.06
CA ARG A 4 36.56 14.28 -0.34
C ARG A 4 35.46 13.35 -0.85
N LYS A 5 34.29 13.41 -0.22
CA LYS A 5 33.11 12.70 -0.73
C LYS A 5 32.66 13.44 -1.98
N LEU A 6 32.51 12.72 -3.08
CA LEU A 6 31.97 13.25 -4.33
C LEU A 6 30.49 13.61 -4.09
N SER A 7 30.06 14.80 -4.52
CA SER A 7 28.63 15.14 -4.50
C SER A 7 27.86 14.25 -5.47
N ASN A 8 26.56 14.07 -5.25
CA ASN A 8 25.70 13.33 -6.18
C ASN A 8 25.67 14.00 -7.56
N ASP A 9 25.70 15.32 -7.62
CA ASP A 9 25.69 16.09 -8.88
C ASP A 9 27.01 15.94 -9.63
N ASP A 10 28.14 15.98 -8.92
CA ASP A 10 29.46 15.74 -9.50
C ASP A 10 29.59 14.30 -10.01
N ALA A 11 29.01 13.34 -9.28
CA ALA A 11 28.94 11.95 -9.71
C ALA A 11 28.13 11.80 -10.99
N LEU A 12 26.97 12.46 -11.09
CA LEU A 12 26.15 12.47 -12.31
C LEU A 12 26.89 13.09 -13.49
N ALA A 13 27.53 14.26 -13.30
CA ALA A 13 28.30 14.93 -14.35
C ALA A 13 29.47 14.06 -14.86
N LEU A 14 30.12 13.33 -13.95
CA LEU A 14 31.17 12.36 -14.28
C LEU A 14 30.62 11.20 -15.13
N VAL A 15 29.43 10.65 -14.82
CA VAL A 15 28.77 9.59 -15.63
C VAL A 15 28.52 10.08 -17.02
N LEU A 16 27.85 11.22 -17.14
CA LEU A 16 27.41 11.73 -18.43
C LEU A 16 28.61 12.06 -19.32
N SER A 17 29.67 12.63 -18.75
CA SER A 17 30.92 12.90 -19.46
C SER A 17 31.61 11.60 -19.91
N GLY A 18 31.59 10.57 -19.08
CA GLY A 18 32.14 9.25 -19.40
C GLY A 18 31.37 8.52 -20.51
N LEU A 19 30.05 8.59 -20.50
CA LEU A 19 29.18 8.02 -21.55
C LEU A 19 29.33 8.77 -22.88
N LYS A 20 29.60 10.08 -22.85
CA LYS A 20 29.81 10.90 -24.04
C LYS A 20 31.11 10.54 -24.77
N GLY A 21 32.12 10.04 -24.06
CA GLY A 21 33.37 9.53 -24.65
C GLY A 21 34.34 10.60 -25.17
N GLU A 22 34.05 11.89 -24.99
CA GLU A 22 34.88 13.00 -25.48
C GLU A 22 36.17 13.20 -24.68
N ILE A 23 36.18 12.80 -23.41
CA ILE A 23 37.32 12.94 -22.50
C ILE A 23 37.68 11.54 -22.00
N PRO A 24 38.97 11.14 -22.03
CA PRO A 24 39.37 9.84 -21.53
C PRO A 24 39.11 9.71 -20.02
N VAL A 25 38.74 8.50 -19.60
CA VAL A 25 38.37 8.20 -18.21
C VAL A 25 39.47 8.59 -17.22
N SER A 26 40.74 8.50 -17.59
CA SER A 26 41.89 8.91 -16.78
C SER A 26 41.86 10.39 -16.42
N ASP A 27 41.49 11.25 -17.37
CA ASP A 27 41.47 12.70 -17.19
C ASP A 27 40.22 13.13 -16.42
N LEU A 28 39.09 12.45 -16.66
CA LEU A 28 37.90 12.58 -15.84
C LEU A 28 38.17 12.20 -14.38
N CYS A 29 38.84 11.07 -14.14
CA CYS A 29 39.21 10.63 -12.79
C CYS A 29 40.09 11.67 -12.06
N ARG A 30 41.05 12.28 -12.77
CA ARG A 30 41.91 13.35 -12.23
C ARG A 30 41.13 14.63 -11.92
N LYS A 31 40.25 15.05 -12.84
CA LYS A 31 39.43 16.26 -12.69
C LYS A 31 38.51 16.20 -11.47
N TYR A 32 37.88 15.04 -11.25
CA TYR A 32 36.93 14.83 -10.15
C TYR A 32 37.57 14.21 -8.88
N GLY A 33 38.89 13.95 -8.89
CA GLY A 33 39.62 13.44 -7.73
C GLY A 33 39.23 12.01 -7.30
N VAL A 34 38.79 11.19 -8.26
CA VAL A 34 38.34 9.80 -8.03
C VAL A 34 39.29 8.81 -8.69
N SER A 35 39.42 7.61 -8.10
CA SER A 35 40.25 6.55 -8.69
C SER A 35 39.53 5.83 -9.82
N ALA A 36 40.26 5.28 -10.80
CA ALA A 36 39.66 4.47 -11.87
C ALA A 36 38.83 3.30 -11.32
N ALA A 37 39.33 2.62 -10.28
CA ALA A 37 38.56 1.60 -9.58
C ALA A 37 37.25 2.16 -9.01
N THR A 38 37.24 3.39 -8.48
CA THR A 38 36.03 4.08 -8.02
C THR A 38 35.11 4.42 -9.19
N TYR A 39 35.62 4.88 -10.33
CA TYR A 39 34.81 5.18 -11.51
C TYR A 39 34.06 3.94 -12.06
N TYR A 40 34.73 2.79 -12.12
CA TYR A 40 34.11 1.54 -12.57
C TYR A 40 33.29 0.86 -11.45
N LYS A 41 33.72 0.93 -10.17
CA LYS A 41 33.07 0.27 -9.02
C LYS A 41 31.93 1.07 -8.41
N TYR A 42 32.06 2.40 -8.32
CA TYR A 42 30.89 3.24 -8.05
C TYR A 42 30.02 3.11 -9.29
N LYS A 43 28.82 2.60 -9.11
CA LYS A 43 27.55 3.27 -9.34
C LYS A 43 27.30 4.03 -10.67
N LEU A 44 28.25 4.11 -11.61
CA LEU A 44 28.34 5.08 -12.72
C LEU A 44 28.01 4.47 -14.09
N CYS A 45 28.42 3.23 -14.35
CA CYS A 45 27.90 2.43 -15.48
C CYS A 45 27.17 1.21 -14.93
N ASP A 46 27.86 0.40 -14.13
CA ASP A 46 27.35 -0.91 -13.68
C ASP A 46 26.10 -0.82 -12.79
N GLN A 47 25.95 0.25 -12.00
CA GLN A 47 24.72 0.45 -11.23
C GLN A 47 23.86 1.60 -11.77
N PHE A 48 24.46 2.60 -12.44
CA PHE A 48 23.71 3.73 -12.99
C PHE A 48 22.82 3.30 -14.15
N ILE A 49 23.35 2.51 -15.09
CA ILE A 49 22.60 2.06 -16.26
C ILE A 49 21.40 1.21 -15.83
N PRO A 50 21.55 0.13 -15.04
CA PRO A 50 20.39 -0.67 -14.64
C PRO A 50 19.41 0.13 -13.77
N ALA A 51 19.90 0.99 -12.86
CA ALA A 51 19.02 1.85 -12.06
C ALA A 51 18.28 2.90 -12.91
N GLY A 52 18.94 3.46 -13.93
CA GLY A 52 18.37 4.40 -14.88
C GLY A 52 17.32 3.72 -15.76
N THR A 53 17.60 2.52 -16.27
CA THR A 53 16.63 1.71 -17.02
C THR A 53 15.42 1.35 -16.17
N GLN A 54 15.63 0.87 -14.93
CA GLN A 54 14.54 0.59 -14.00
C GLN A 54 13.74 1.85 -13.66
N GLY A 55 14.40 2.98 -13.43
CA GLY A 55 13.75 4.26 -13.21
C GLY A 55 12.86 4.65 -14.38
N LEU A 56 13.34 4.49 -15.61
CA LEU A 56 12.57 4.79 -16.82
C LEU A 56 11.37 3.86 -17.00
N GLN A 57 11.56 2.54 -16.81
CA GLN A 57 10.47 1.55 -16.82
C GLN A 57 9.42 1.80 -15.73
N ASN A 58 9.85 2.35 -14.60
CA ASN A 58 8.97 2.64 -13.47
C ASN A 58 8.40 4.06 -13.51
N HIS A 59 8.64 4.84 -14.57
CA HIS A 59 8.26 6.25 -14.66
C HIS A 59 8.72 7.09 -13.45
N GLY A 60 9.92 6.79 -12.94
CA GLY A 60 10.50 7.45 -11.76
C GLY A 60 9.91 7.00 -10.42
N LYS A 61 8.93 6.09 -10.40
CA LYS A 61 8.39 5.55 -9.15
C LYS A 61 9.36 4.54 -8.54
N THR A 62 9.65 4.70 -7.26
CA THR A 62 10.39 3.68 -6.51
C THR A 62 9.52 2.45 -6.31
N ASN A 63 10.15 1.29 -6.10
CA ASN A 63 9.42 0.05 -5.77
C ASN A 63 8.54 0.22 -4.52
N GLN A 64 8.94 1.10 -3.59
CA GLN A 64 8.15 1.45 -2.40
C GLN A 64 6.85 2.16 -2.78
N ILE A 65 6.89 3.13 -3.70
CA ILE A 65 5.69 3.83 -4.17
C ILE A 65 4.73 2.83 -4.82
N LYS A 66 5.23 1.93 -5.67
CA LYS A 66 4.41 0.88 -6.30
C LYS A 66 3.76 -0.05 -5.26
N ALA A 67 4.51 -0.47 -4.25
CA ALA A 67 3.99 -1.31 -3.17
C ALA A 67 2.93 -0.60 -2.34
N LEU A 68 3.12 0.70 -2.08
CA LEU A 68 2.13 1.53 -1.37
C LEU A 68 0.86 1.72 -2.21
N GLU A 69 0.98 2.00 -3.51
CA GLU A 69 -0.16 2.11 -4.42
C GLU A 69 -0.98 0.82 -4.48
N LEU A 70 -0.30 -0.34 -4.54
CA LEU A 70 -0.95 -1.65 -4.48
C LEU A 70 -1.69 -1.82 -3.14
N ARG A 71 -1.03 -1.48 -2.03
CA ARG A 71 -1.62 -1.63 -0.70
C ARG A 71 -2.84 -0.74 -0.50
N ILE A 72 -2.81 0.50 -1.02
CA ILE A 72 -3.96 1.41 -1.03
C ILE A 72 -5.12 0.77 -1.79
N SER A 73 -4.88 0.25 -3.00
CA SER A 73 -5.92 -0.40 -3.80
C SER A 73 -6.54 -1.64 -3.11
N GLU A 74 -5.73 -2.45 -2.44
CA GLU A 74 -6.21 -3.58 -1.65
C GLU A 74 -7.11 -3.14 -0.49
N LEU A 75 -6.70 -2.09 0.22
CA LEU A 75 -7.44 -1.53 1.34
C LEU A 75 -8.76 -0.90 0.89
N GLU A 76 -8.75 -0.15 -0.21
CA GLU A 76 -9.96 0.43 -0.82
C GLU A 76 -10.98 -0.67 -1.19
N LYS A 77 -10.51 -1.77 -1.81
CA LYS A 77 -11.37 -2.92 -2.13
C LYS A 77 -11.93 -3.59 -0.88
N ALA A 78 -11.11 -3.75 0.16
CA ALA A 78 -11.55 -4.34 1.42
C ALA A 78 -12.59 -3.46 2.13
N LEU A 79 -12.36 -2.14 2.12
CA LEU A 79 -13.29 -1.15 2.65
C LEU A 79 -14.60 -1.21 1.89
N GLY A 80 -14.57 -1.20 0.55
CA GLY A 80 -15.78 -1.31 -0.28
C GLY A 80 -16.61 -2.56 0.03
N ARG A 81 -15.98 -3.73 0.17
CA ARG A 81 -16.68 -4.97 0.59
C ARG A 81 -17.37 -4.82 1.94
N LYS A 82 -16.67 -4.23 2.92
CA LYS A 82 -17.24 -4.02 4.26
C LYS A 82 -18.35 -2.99 4.29
N THR A 83 -18.26 -1.92 3.50
CA THR A 83 -19.33 -0.94 3.36
C THR A 83 -20.59 -1.59 2.78
N LEU A 84 -20.45 -2.42 1.75
CA LEU A 84 -21.58 -3.16 1.17
C LEU A 84 -22.21 -4.13 2.18
N GLU A 85 -21.41 -4.90 2.93
CA GLU A 85 -21.91 -5.76 4.01
C GLU A 85 -22.73 -4.96 5.04
N VAL A 86 -22.22 -3.80 5.47
CA VAL A 86 -22.90 -2.92 6.42
C VAL A 86 -24.21 -2.37 5.86
N GLU A 87 -24.25 -1.98 4.59
CA GLU A 87 -25.46 -1.51 3.92
C GLU A 87 -26.53 -2.60 3.82
N VAL A 88 -26.15 -3.83 3.43
CA VAL A 88 -27.06 -4.98 3.36
C VAL A 88 -27.61 -5.31 4.75
N LEU A 89 -26.78 -5.34 5.78
CA LEU A 89 -27.22 -5.59 7.16
C LEU A 89 -28.19 -4.51 7.67
N LYS A 90 -27.94 -3.24 7.34
CA LYS A 90 -28.86 -2.15 7.67
C LYS A 90 -30.21 -2.32 6.96
N GLN A 91 -30.20 -2.67 5.67
CA GLN A 91 -31.44 -2.94 4.94
C GLN A 91 -32.19 -4.12 5.55
N GLN A 92 -31.53 -5.25 5.82
CA GLN A 92 -32.15 -6.40 6.48
C GLN A 92 -32.75 -6.05 7.85
N LYS A 93 -32.03 -5.26 8.66
CA LYS A 93 -32.56 -4.80 9.95
C LYS A 93 -33.82 -3.94 9.80
N ILE A 94 -33.89 -3.09 8.77
CA ILE A 94 -35.09 -2.28 8.48
C ILE A 94 -36.25 -3.17 8.02
N LEU A 95 -35.96 -4.27 7.31
CA LEU A 95 -36.94 -5.22 6.78
C LEU A 95 -37.44 -6.23 7.81
N LEU A 96 -36.82 -6.35 8.99
CA LEU A 96 -37.30 -7.19 10.08
C LEU A 96 -38.07 -6.31 11.09
N PRO A 97 -39.38 -6.51 11.29
CA PRO A 97 -40.06 -5.87 12.40
C PRO A 97 -39.41 -6.39 13.69
N GLU A 98 -39.00 -5.47 14.57
CA GLU A 98 -38.56 -5.78 15.93
C GLU A 98 -39.58 -6.78 16.49
N SER A 99 -39.14 -8.01 16.76
CA SER A 99 -39.98 -9.06 17.30
C SER A 99 -40.44 -8.62 18.69
N GLY A 100 -41.56 -7.90 18.72
CA GLY A 100 -42.23 -7.44 19.91
C GLY A 100 -42.65 -8.64 20.75
N ASP A 101 -42.05 -8.71 21.93
CA ASP A 101 -42.55 -9.41 23.12
C ASP A 101 -43.35 -10.69 22.88
N CYS A 102 -42.64 -11.82 22.81
CA CYS A 102 -43.24 -13.11 23.15
C CYS A 102 -43.54 -13.14 24.66
N ARG A 103 -44.59 -12.44 25.10
CA ARG A 103 -45.13 -12.61 26.45
C ARG A 103 -45.98 -13.89 26.45
N PRO A 104 -45.59 -14.98 27.14
CA PRO A 104 -46.36 -16.20 27.12
C PRO A 104 -47.75 -15.97 27.75
N PRO A 105 -48.83 -16.59 27.22
CA PRO A 105 -50.17 -16.43 27.77
C PRO A 105 -50.20 -17.01 29.18
N ALA A 106 -50.58 -16.18 30.16
CA ALA A 106 -50.72 -16.57 31.54
C ALA A 106 -51.65 -17.80 31.67
N LEU A 107 -51.15 -18.83 32.37
CA LEU A 107 -51.91 -20.00 32.81
C LEU A 107 -53.19 -19.53 33.52
N ARG A 108 -54.34 -19.58 32.83
CA ARG A 108 -55.65 -19.46 33.47
C ARG A 108 -55.82 -20.67 34.37
N ARG A 109 -55.63 -20.47 35.68
CA ARG A 109 -56.01 -21.44 36.70
C ARG A 109 -57.49 -21.78 36.50
N ALA A 110 -57.78 -23.06 36.25
CA ALA A 110 -59.13 -23.58 36.24
C ALA A 110 -59.73 -23.41 37.64
N GLY A 111 -60.73 -22.54 37.78
CA GLY A 111 -61.61 -22.49 38.94
C GLY A 111 -62.68 -23.60 38.85
N PRO A 112 -63.21 -24.10 39.99
CA PRO A 112 -64.10 -25.24 40.00
C PRO A 112 -65.46 -24.89 39.38
N ARG A 113 -65.96 -25.82 38.56
CA ARG A 113 -67.26 -25.79 37.89
C ARG A 113 -68.34 -26.10 38.95
N VAL A 114 -69.15 -25.10 39.33
CA VAL A 114 -70.32 -25.34 40.19
C VAL A 114 -71.46 -25.81 39.28
N GLU A 115 -71.93 -27.05 39.50
CA GLU A 115 -73.13 -27.58 38.86
C GLU A 115 -74.38 -26.87 39.39
N GLU A 116 -75.13 -26.24 38.50
CA GLU A 116 -76.42 -25.63 38.77
C GLU A 116 -77.50 -26.72 38.72
N LYS A 117 -77.98 -27.14 39.89
CA LYS A 117 -79.12 -28.07 40.01
C LYS A 117 -80.42 -27.35 39.69
N ARG A 118 -81.15 -27.97 38.76
CA ARG A 118 -82.55 -27.75 38.38
C ARG A 118 -83.48 -27.51 39.57
N HIS A 119 -84.45 -26.60 39.38
CA HIS A 119 -85.86 -26.85 39.68
C HIS A 119 -86.74 -26.15 38.64
#